data_AF-A0A1H1AGT1-F1
#
_entry.id   AF-A0A1H1AGT1-F1
#
_cell.length_a   1.000
_cell.length_b   1.000
_cell.length_c   1.000
_cell.angle_alpha   90.00
_cell.angle_beta   90.00
_cell.angle_gamma   90.00
#
_symmetry.space_group_name_H-M   'P 1'
#
loop_
_entity.id
_entity.type
_entity.pdbx_description
1 polymer ?
#
loop_
_entity_poly.entity_id
_entity_poly.type
_entity_poly.pdbx_seq_one_letter_code
_entity_poly.pdbx_strand_id
1 'polypeptide(L)'
;MIITAFFAFATLGISLALLLKKRFTGADLGWTKFLICLTCNVFFGSCYLYLVNHEKYTYLRIQNYSSDDYPLIGWLSMALVLFHGWAYPRKL
;
A
#
# COMPACT_ATOMS: atom_id res chain seq x y z
N MET A 1 -4.70 8.67 -17.49
CA MET A 1 -4.20 9.48 -16.35
C MET A 1 -4.43 8.83 -14.98
N ILE A 2 -5.16 7.71 -14.87
CA ILE A 2 -5.32 6.97 -13.59
C ILE A 2 -4.27 5.88 -13.38
N ILE A 3 -3.89 5.18 -14.45
CA ILE A 3 -2.84 4.14 -14.43
C ILE A 3 -1.50 4.70 -13.91
N THR A 4 -1.10 5.88 -14.41
CA THR A 4 0.11 6.58 -13.98
C THR A 4 0.06 7.00 -12.51
N ALA A 5 -1.08 7.50 -12.04
CA ALA A 5 -1.28 7.86 -10.64
C ALA A 5 -1.22 6.62 -9.73
N PHE A 6 -1.85 5.52 -10.14
CA PHE A 6 -1.77 4.25 -9.44
C PHE A 6 -0.33 3.75 -9.33
N PHE A 7 0.41 3.70 -10.44
CA PHE A 7 1.80 3.25 -10.40
C PHE A 7 2.70 4.19 -9.59
N ALA A 8 2.54 5.50 -9.67
CA ALA A 8 3.29 6.45 -8.85
C ALA A 8 3.00 6.25 -7.35
N PHE A 9 1.74 6.03 -6.98
CA PHE A 9 1.37 5.76 -5.60
C PHE A 9 1.85 4.38 -5.12
N ALA A 10 1.79 3.37 -5.97
CA ALA A 10 2.29 2.02 -5.70
C ALA A 10 3.80 2.01 -5.47
N THR A 11 4.57 2.67 -6.33
CA THR A 11 6.03 2.75 -6.17
C THR A 11 6.39 3.50 -4.89
N LEU A 12 5.74 4.62 -4.59
CA LEU A 12 5.94 5.34 -3.33
C LEU A 12 5.62 4.48 -2.10
N GLY A 13 4.48 3.78 -2.11
CA GLY A 13 4.07 2.90 -1.01
C GLY A 13 5.07 1.76 -0.77
N ILE A 14 5.47 1.06 -1.84
CA ILE A 14 6.47 -0.02 -1.78
C ILE A 14 7.81 0.50 -1.28
N SER A 15 8.31 1.60 -1.85
CA SER A 15 9.59 2.18 -1.46
C SER A 15 9.59 2.55 0.03
N LEU A 16 8.52 3.20 0.50
CA LEU A 16 8.42 3.59 1.90
C LEU A 16 8.33 2.38 2.84
N ALA A 17 7.56 1.36 2.47
CA ALA A 17 7.45 0.12 3.25
C ALA A 17 8.81 -0.59 3.37
N LEU A 18 9.56 -0.70 2.27
CA LEU A 18 10.89 -1.33 2.27
C LEU A 18 11.91 -0.51 3.05
N LEU A 19 11.89 0.82 2.92
CA LEU A 19 12.78 1.70 3.67
C LEU A 19 12.52 1.58 5.19
N LEU A 20 11.27 1.59 5.61
CA LEU A 20 10.90 1.44 7.02
C LEU A 20 11.24 0.04 7.54
N LYS A 21 10.93 -1.01 6.77
CA LYS A 21 11.32 -2.39 7.10
C LYS A 21 12.82 -2.51 7.31
N LYS A 22 13.63 -2.02 6.36
CA LYS A 22 15.09 -2.07 6.44
C LYS A 22 15.63 -1.26 7.61
N ARG A 23 15.07 -0.06 7.85
CA ARG A 23 15.55 0.85 8.91
C ARG A 23 15.21 0.38 10.32
N PHE A 24 14.09 -0.33 10.50
CA PHE A 24 13.59 -0.68 11.82
C PHE A 24 13.76 -2.16 12.19
N THR A 25 14.04 -3.04 11.22
CA THR A 25 14.39 -4.45 11.51
C THR A 25 15.71 -4.49 12.30
N GLY A 26 15.71 -5.21 13.42
CA GLY A 26 16.88 -5.31 14.30
C GLY A 26 16.52 -5.76 15.72
N ALA A 27 17.54 -6.02 16.54
CA ALA A 27 17.36 -6.40 17.95
C ALA A 27 16.64 -5.32 18.76
N ASP A 28 16.85 -4.03 18.42
CA ASP A 28 16.25 -2.85 19.05
C ASP A 28 14.91 -2.42 18.41
N LEU A 29 14.13 -3.38 17.91
CA LEU A 29 12.77 -3.10 17.43
C LEU A 29 11.85 -2.78 18.63
N GLY A 30 11.76 -1.50 18.94
CA GLY A 30 10.83 -0.97 19.95
C GLY A 30 9.43 -0.70 19.39
N TRP A 31 8.45 -0.60 20.29
CA TRP A 31 7.03 -0.36 19.96
C TRP A 31 6.81 0.86 19.06
N THR A 32 7.52 1.97 19.29
CA THR A 32 7.39 3.19 18.47
C THR A 32 7.77 2.95 17.01
N LYS A 33 8.88 2.25 16.76
CA LYS A 33 9.35 1.92 15.40
C LYS A 33 8.37 0.98 14.70
N PHE A 34 7.86 0.00 15.44
CA PHE A 34 6.82 -0.91 14.95
C PHE A 34 5.54 -0.15 14.58
N LEU A 35 5.04 0.73 15.46
CA LEU A 35 3.82 1.52 15.24
C LEU A 35 3.92 2.46 14.03
N ILE A 36 5.09 3.07 13.79
CA ILE A 36 5.31 3.90 12.60
C ILE A 36 5.18 3.04 11.34
N CYS A 37 5.81 1.87 11.30
CA CYS A 37 5.73 0.98 10.14
C CYS A 37 4.31 0.41 9.96
N LEU A 38 3.63 0.09 11.08
CA LEU A 38 2.24 -0.34 11.08
C LEU A 38 1.32 0.72 10.48
N THR A 39 1.40 1.95 10.97
CA THR A 39 0.56 3.06 10.50
C THR A 39 0.77 3.29 9.00
N CYS A 40 2.02 3.26 8.55
CA CYS A 40 2.34 3.44 7.14
C CYS A 40 1.80 2.29 6.27
N ASN A 41 2.04 1.03 6.66
CA ASN A 41 1.57 -0.13 5.90
C ASN A 41 0.03 -0.22 5.88
N VAL A 42 -0.63 0.09 7.00
CA VAL A 42 -2.10 0.12 7.09
C VAL A 42 -2.66 1.26 6.23
N PHE A 43 -2.05 2.45 6.22
CA PHE A 43 -2.48 3.55 5.36
C PHE A 43 -2.49 3.13 3.88
N PHE A 44 -1.35 2.67 3.35
CA PHE A 44 -1.28 2.24 1.95
C PHE A 44 -2.17 1.04 1.67
N GLY A 45 -2.16 0.03 2.55
CA GLY A 45 -3.03 -1.15 2.45
C GLY A 45 -4.51 -0.78 2.41
N SER A 46 -4.96 0.17 3.22
CA SER A 46 -6.34 0.66 3.23
C SER A 46 -6.72 1.38 1.94
N CYS A 47 -5.80 2.17 1.36
CA CYS A 47 -6.02 2.78 0.04
C CYS A 47 -6.18 1.72 -1.05
N TYR A 48 -5.37 0.66 -1.06
CA TYR A 48 -5.52 -0.43 -2.03
C TYR A 48 -6.80 -1.24 -1.80
N LEU A 49 -7.16 -1.53 -0.55
CA LEU A 49 -8.43 -2.21 -0.23
C LEU A 49 -9.64 -1.38 -0.64
N TYR A 50 -9.56 -0.05 -0.48
CA TYR A 50 -10.59 0.85 -0.99
C TYR A 50 -10.73 0.73 -2.52
N LEU A 51 -9.60 0.65 -3.25
CA LEU A 51 -9.60 0.40 -4.70
C LEU A 51 -10.19 -0.98 -5.08
N VAL A 52 -9.94 -2.02 -4.27
CA VAL A 52 -10.45 -3.38 -4.56
C VAL A 52 -11.94 -3.49 -4.28
N ASN A 53 -12.43 -2.91 -3.18
CA ASN A 53 -13.81 -3.06 -2.73
C ASN A 53 -14.79 -2.11 -3.40
N HIS A 54 -14.31 -1.00 -3.94
CA HIS A 54 -15.17 -0.08 -4.68
C HIS A 54 -14.96 -0.35 -6.17
N GLU A 55 -15.98 -0.87 -6.83
CA GLU A 55 -16.07 -0.98 -8.30
C GLU A 55 -15.92 0.37 -9.01
N LYS A 56 -15.71 1.47 -8.27
CA LYS A 56 -15.46 2.82 -8.78
C LYS A 56 -14.13 3.33 -8.22
N TYR A 57 -13.13 3.46 -9.09
CA TYR A 57 -11.82 4.03 -8.75
C TYR A 57 -11.95 5.49 -8.35
N THR A 58 -12.12 5.79 -7.05
CA THR A 58 -12.20 7.17 -6.58
C THR A 58 -10.81 7.65 -6.17
N TYR A 59 -9.94 7.91 -7.15
CA TYR A 59 -8.70 8.65 -6.90
C TYR A 59 -9.06 10.13 -6.71
N LEU A 60 -8.91 10.65 -5.50
CA LEU A 60 -9.04 12.10 -5.20
C LEU A 60 -10.34 12.76 -5.69
N ARG A 61 -11.50 12.06 -5.62
CA ARG A 61 -12.85 12.62 -5.91
C ARG A 61 -13.07 13.14 -7.35
N ILE A 62 -12.18 12.85 -8.32
CA ILE A 62 -12.22 13.53 -9.63
C ILE A 62 -12.90 12.71 -10.75
N GLN A 63 -13.03 11.39 -10.66
CA GLN A 63 -13.79 10.62 -11.67
C GLN A 63 -14.10 9.19 -11.21
N ASN A 64 -15.29 8.69 -11.54
CA ASN A 64 -15.69 7.30 -11.27
C ASN A 64 -15.35 6.44 -12.50
N TYR A 65 -14.33 5.59 -12.41
CA TYR A 65 -14.01 4.56 -13.43
C TYR A 65 -14.40 3.18 -12.91
N SER A 66 -14.98 2.32 -13.74
CA SER A 66 -15.44 0.98 -13.30
C SER A 66 -14.25 0.02 -13.12
N SER A 67 -14.30 -0.89 -12.14
CA SER A 67 -13.31 -1.98 -12.00
C SER A 67 -13.20 -2.84 -13.26
N ASP A 68 -14.30 -2.97 -14.01
CA ASP A 68 -14.36 -3.66 -15.31
C ASP A 68 -13.48 -3.01 -16.38
N ASP A 69 -13.20 -1.70 -16.26
CA ASP A 69 -12.37 -0.98 -17.22
C ASP A 69 -10.88 -1.32 -17.04
N TYR A 70 -10.46 -1.77 -15.84
CA TYR A 70 -9.06 -1.99 -15.48
C TYR A 70 -8.83 -3.18 -14.51
N PRO A 71 -9.15 -4.42 -14.89
CA PRO A 71 -9.04 -5.59 -14.00
C PRO A 71 -7.61 -5.81 -13.45
N LEU A 72 -6.59 -5.42 -14.22
CA LEU A 72 -5.19 -5.52 -13.82
C LEU A 72 -4.84 -4.63 -12.61
N ILE A 73 -5.50 -3.47 -12.46
CA ILE A 73 -5.30 -2.59 -11.29
C ILE A 73 -5.86 -3.23 -10.02
N GLY A 74 -7.01 -3.92 -10.11
CA GLY A 74 -7.59 -4.65 -8.99
C GLY A 74 -6.66 -5.76 -8.48
N TRP A 75 -6.16 -6.60 -9.40
CA TRP A 75 -5.20 -7.67 -9.06
C TRP A 75 -3.90 -7.13 -8.46
N LEU A 76 -3.33 -6.05 -9.04
CA LEU A 76 -2.14 -5.41 -8.49
C LEU A 76 -2.40 -4.82 -7.11
N SER A 77 -3.56 -4.18 -6.88
CA SER A 77 -3.93 -3.64 -5.57
C SER A 77 -3.99 -4.74 -4.52
N MET A 78 -4.57 -5.91 -4.84
CA MET A 78 -4.57 -7.08 -3.95
C MET A 78 -3.15 -7.54 -3.62
N ALA A 79 -2.28 -7.65 -4.62
CA ALA A 79 -0.87 -8.02 -4.43
C ALA A 79 -0.12 -7.02 -3.53
N LEU A 80 -0.39 -5.72 -3.68
CA LEU A 80 0.20 -4.66 -2.86
C LEU A 80 -0.27 -4.74 -1.41
N VAL A 81 -1.53 -5.06 -1.13
CA VAL A 81 -2.03 -5.29 0.23
C VAL A 81 -1.23 -6.42 0.91
N LEU A 82 -1.07 -7.55 0.22
CA LEU A 82 -0.28 -8.67 0.73
C LEU A 82 1.19 -8.28 0.96
N PHE A 83 1.76 -7.50 0.05
CA PHE A 83 3.11 -6.98 0.17
C PHE A 83 3.29 -6.11 1.43
N HIS A 84 2.37 -5.19 1.70
CA HIS A 84 2.41 -4.39 2.93
C HIS A 84 2.22 -5.23 4.19
N GLY A 85 1.44 -6.31 4.12
CA GLY A 85 1.34 -7.31 5.17
C GLY A 85 2.65 -8.07 5.43
N TRP A 86 3.46 -8.30 4.40
CA TRP A 86 4.79 -8.89 4.52
C TRP A 86 5.89 -7.88 4.92
N ALA A 87 5.67 -6.60 4.65
CA ALA A 87 6.65 -5.54 4.82
C ALA A 87 6.83 -5.07 6.28
N TYR A 88 6.34 -5.83 7.27
CA TYR A 88 6.57 -5.48 8.67
C TYR A 88 8.04 -5.70 9.11
N PRO A 89 8.55 -4.84 10.00
CA PRO A 89 9.88 -5.01 10.57
C PRO A 89 9.85 -6.22 11.51
N ARG A 90 10.94 -6.99 11.52
CA ARG A 90 11.08 -8.16 12.38
C ARG A 90 12.11 -7.88 13.46
N LYS A 91 11.88 -8.43 14.66
CA LYS A 91 12.92 -8.51 15.67
C LYS A 91 13.86 -9.64 15.25
N LEU A 92 15.16 -9.33 15.15
CA LEU A 92 16.22 -10.31 14.88
C LEU A 92 16.68 -10.96 16.19
#